data_AF-A0AB33JQE1-F1
#
_entry.id   AF-A0AB33JQE1-F1
#
_cell.length_a   1.000
_cell.length_b   1.000
_cell.length_c   1.000
_cell.angle_alpha   90.00
_cell.angle_beta   90.00
_cell.angle_gamma   90.00
#
_symmetry.space_group_name_H-M   'P 1'
#
loop_
_entity.id
_entity.type
_entity.pdbx_description
1 polymer ?
#
loop_
_entity_poly.entity_id
_entity_poly.type
_entity_poly.pdbx_seq_one_letter_code
_entity_poly.pdbx_strand_id
1 'polypeptide(L)' 'MDFEYDCWDCEATNSVYGEPLGFFSVHSYRLPYDWTCFNCGAVNITPDD' A
#
# COMPACT_ATOMS: atom_id res chain seq x y z
N MET A 1 -6.87 -6.39 -3.33
CA MET A 1 -7.64 -5.60 -2.35
C MET A 1 -6.92 -4.27 -2.24
N ASP A 2 -7.66 -3.16 -2.23
CA ASP A 2 -7.08 -1.83 -2.07
C ASP A 2 -6.99 -1.50 -0.58
N PHE A 3 -5.82 -1.02 -0.15
CA PHE A 3 -5.53 -0.62 1.21
C PHE A 3 -5.23 0.87 1.23
N GLU A 4 -5.75 1.59 2.22
CA GLU A 4 -5.55 3.03 2.33
C GLU A 4 -4.44 3.34 3.32
N TYR A 5 -3.47 4.14 2.88
CA TYR A 5 -2.35 4.60 3.69
C TYR A 5 -2.16 6.10 3.56
N ASP A 6 -1.91 6.76 4.69
CA ASP A 6 -1.59 8.18 4.69
C ASP A 6 -0.12 8.41 4.40
N CYS A 7 0.16 9.39 3.54
CA CYS A 7 1.52 9.78 3.20
C CYS A 7 2.21 10.40 4.42
N TRP A 8 3.43 9.95 4.74
CA TRP A 8 4.20 10.49 5.86
C TRP A 8 4.58 11.98 5.71
N ASP A 9 4.65 12.46 4.46
CA ASP A 9 5.12 13.81 4.13
C ASP A 9 3.95 14.80 3.99
N CYS A 10 2.93 14.46 3.21
CA CYS A 10 1.83 15.37 2.90
C CYS A 10 0.48 14.97 3.50
N GLU A 11 0.44 13.90 4.30
CA GLU A 11 -0.75 13.38 5.01
C GLU A 11 -1.93 13.03 4.09
N ALA A 12 -1.72 12.97 2.77
CA ALA A 12 -2.75 12.55 1.83
C ALA A 12 -2.99 11.05 1.92
N THR A 13 -4.25 10.63 1.94
CA THR A 13 -4.64 9.22 1.88
C THR A 13 -4.46 8.68 0.46
N ASN A 14 -3.69 7.60 0.32
CA ASN A 14 -3.37 6.94 -0.94
C ASN A 14 -3.90 5.50 -0.92
N SER A 15 -4.43 5.04 -2.04
CA SER A 15 -4.83 3.64 -2.21
C SER A 15 -3.68 2.81 -2.79
N VAL A 16 -3.23 1.82 -2.04
CA VAL A 16 -2.18 0.87 -2.39
C VAL A 16 -2.81 -0.48 -2.71
N TYR A 17 -2.53 -1.01 -3.90
CA TYR A 17 -3.07 -2.28 -4.33
C TYR A 17 -2.24 -3.45 -3.77
N GLY A 18 -2.88 -4.30 -2.96
CA GLY A 18 -2.28 -5.56 -2.51
C GLY A 18 -2.46 -6.68 -3.53
N GLU A 19 -1.36 -7.32 -3.91
CA GLU A 19 -1.33 -8.46 -4.82
C GLU A 19 -1.73 -9.76 -4.10
N PRO A 20 -2.65 -10.58 -4.64
CA PRO A 20 -3.07 -11.82 -3.99
C PRO A 20 -1.95 -12.87 -3.97
N LEU A 21 -1.63 -13.42 -2.80
CA LEU A 21 -0.66 -14.51 -2.62
C LEU A 21 -1.30 -15.87 -2.90
N GLY A 22 -1.53 -16.16 -4.18
CA GLY A 22 -1.83 -17.50 -4.68
C GLY A 22 -3.31 -17.88 -4.77
N PHE A 23 -3.56 -18.93 -5.58
CA PHE A 23 -4.89 -19.35 -6.05
C PHE A 23 -5.86 -19.85 -4.95
N PHE A 24 -5.36 -20.18 -3.76
CA PHE A 24 -6.15 -20.75 -2.65
C PHE A 24 -6.15 -19.88 -1.38
N SER A 25 -5.40 -18.78 -1.35
CA SER A 25 -5.28 -17.92 -0.17
C SER A 25 -6.22 -16.73 -0.31
N VAL A 26 -7.53 -16.97 -0.14
CA VAL A 26 -8.59 -15.97 -0.37
C VAL A 26 -8.46 -14.73 0.55
N HIS A 27 -7.58 -14.79 1.56
CA HIS A 27 -7.38 -13.73 2.56
C HIS A 27 -5.92 -13.24 2.70
N SER A 28 -5.01 -13.67 1.83
CA SER A 28 -3.58 -13.28 1.93
C SER A 28 -3.22 -12.35 0.77
N TYR A 29 -3.06 -11.06 1.08
CA TYR A 29 -2.57 -10.07 0.13
C TYR A 29 -1.15 -9.66 0.52
N ARG A 30 -0.26 -9.57 -0.46
CA ARG A 30 1.06 -8.95 -0.30
C ARG A 30 0.95 -7.50 -0.73
N LEU A 31 1.23 -6.62 0.20
CA LEU A 31 1.40 -5.21 -0.11
C LEU A 31 2.79 -4.97 -0.72
N PRO A 32 2.92 -3.98 -1.62
CA PRO A 32 4.23 -3.53 -2.06
C PRO A 32 5.03 -3.02 -0.84
N TYR A 33 6.35 -3.15 -0.87
CA TYR A 33 7.20 -2.70 0.24
C TYR A 33 7.20 -1.16 0.35
N ASP A 34 7.25 -0.50 -0.79
CA ASP A 34 7.19 0.95 -0.92
C ASP A 34 6.18 1.39 -1.97
N TRP A 35 5.63 2.59 -1.80
CA TRP A 35 4.67 3.19 -2.73
C TRP A 35 4.90 4.69 -2.84
N THR A 36 4.65 5.24 -4.03
CA THR A 36 4.82 6.68 -4.29
C THR A 36 3.49 7.40 -4.08
N CYS A 37 3.50 8.45 -3.26
CA CYS A 37 2.31 9.26 -3.04
C CYS A 37 1.90 9.98 -4.33
N PHE A 38 0.63 9.86 -4.73
CA PHE A 38 0.12 10.54 -5.93
C PHE A 38 0.10 12.07 -5.79
N ASN A 39 0.04 12.57 -4.55
CA ASN A 39 -0.12 14.00 -4.27
C ASN A 39 1.22 14.75 -4.24
N CYS A 40 2.20 14.27 -3.48
CA CYS A 40 3.51 14.93 -3.34
C CYS A 40 4.68 14.20 -4.00
N GLY A 41 4.50 12.97 -4.46
CA GLY A 41 5.58 12.15 -5.03
C GLY A 41 6.55 11.57 -4.01
N ALA A 42 6.29 11.69 -2.70
CA ALA A 42 7.11 11.08 -1.66
C ALA A 42 7.01 9.55 -1.70
N VAL A 43 8.13 8.87 -1.49
CA VAL A 43 8.18 7.41 -1.33
C VAL A 43 7.83 7.07 0.12
N ASN A 44 6.81 6.25 0.29
CA ASN A 44 6.30 5.76 1.56
C ASN A 44 6.63 4.27 1.69
N ILE A 45 6.81 3.80 2.92
CA ILE A 45 7.04 2.37 3.22
C ILE A 45 5.76 1.83 3.83
N THR A 46 5.31 0.69 3.34
CA THR A 46 4.14 0.03 3.89
C THR A 46 4.52 -0.59 5.23
N PRO A 47 3.79 -0.30 6.32
CA PRO A 47 4.13 -0.86 7.63
C PRO A 47 4.00 -2.39 7.60
N ASP A 48 5.08 -3.10 7.95
CA ASP A 48 5.05 -4.52 8.32
C ASP A 48 4.37 -4.61 9.70
N ASP A 49 3.08 -4.93 9.73
CA ASP A 49 2.31 -5.20 10.95
C ASP A 49 2.66 -6.60 11.53
#